data_AF-A0A5N5E5J2-F1
#
_entry.id   AF-A0A5N5E5J2-F1
#
_cell.length_a   1.000
_cell.length_b   1.000
_cell.length_c   1.000
_cell.angle_alpha   90.00
_cell.angle_beta   90.00
_cell.angle_gamma   90.00
#
_symmetry.space_group_name_H-M   'P 1'
#
loop_
_entity.id
_entity.type
_entity.pdbx_description
1 polymer ?
#
loop_
_entity_poly.entity_id
_entity_poly.type
_entity_poly.pdbx_seq_one_letter_code
_entity_poly.pdbx_strand_id
1 'polypeptide(L)'
;MESAIGEHLQCPRTLTRRVPDTYSPPFPMWVGRADDTLHQVAMGYLGVQFRGEDQRSAALQSMRDIVAGFDLPDGPAHHDLTHHIDNQGYENLIVVGYWKDVSSQHRWSTSAPVASWWESEDRLSDGLGFFREIVA
;
A
#
# COMPACT_ATOMS: atom_id res chain seq x y z
N MET A 1 -10.12 17.46 24.46
CA MET A 1 -9.76 16.17 23.83
C MET A 1 -10.71 15.98 22.65
N GLU A 2 -10.18 15.61 21.49
CA GLU A 2 -10.99 15.36 20.29
C GLU A 2 -11.31 13.87 20.15
N SER A 3 -12.43 13.56 19.50
CA SER A 3 -12.73 12.19 19.06
C SER A 3 -11.74 11.77 17.97
N ALA A 4 -11.31 10.50 17.96
CA ALA A 4 -10.54 9.96 16.85
C ALA A 4 -11.38 9.84 15.56
N ILE A 5 -12.70 9.72 15.67
CA ILE A 5 -13.64 9.66 14.53
C ILE A 5 -13.86 11.07 13.98
N GLY A 6 -13.57 11.26 12.68
CA GLY A 6 -13.81 12.53 11.98
C GLY A 6 -15.27 12.97 12.09
N GLU A 7 -15.50 14.29 12.17
CA GLU A 7 -16.83 14.85 12.48
C GLU A 7 -17.93 14.34 11.54
N HIS A 8 -17.65 14.32 10.24
CA HIS A 8 -18.58 13.86 9.20
C HIS A 8 -18.87 12.34 9.22
N LEU A 9 -18.14 11.56 10.03
CA LEU A 9 -18.35 10.10 10.20
C LEU A 9 -19.00 9.73 11.53
N GLN A 10 -19.34 10.71 12.38
CA GLN A 10 -20.01 10.42 13.65
C GLN A 10 -21.51 10.16 13.44
N CYS A 11 -22.04 9.14 14.14
CA CYS A 11 -23.44 8.72 14.01
C CYS A 11 -24.02 8.22 15.36
N PRO A 12 -25.36 8.11 15.50
CA PRO A 12 -25.97 7.48 16.66
C PRO A 12 -25.47 6.05 16.87
N ARG A 13 -24.97 5.76 18.09
CA ARG A 13 -24.34 4.48 18.42
C ARG A 13 -25.37 3.41 18.74
N THR A 14 -25.19 2.23 18.14
CA THR A 14 -25.80 0.96 18.59
C THR A 14 -24.80 0.10 19.38
N LEU A 15 -23.49 0.39 19.25
CA LEU A 15 -22.41 -0.21 20.02
C LEU A 15 -21.64 0.87 20.79
N THR A 16 -21.46 0.63 22.09
CA THR A 16 -20.84 1.58 23.02
C THR A 16 -19.32 1.41 23.10
N ARG A 17 -18.63 2.46 23.56
CA ARG A 17 -17.21 2.39 23.90
C ARG A 17 -17.01 1.57 25.17
N ARG A 18 -15.83 0.96 25.32
CA ARG A 18 -15.44 0.22 26.53
C ARG A 18 -15.18 1.14 27.74
N VAL A 19 -14.85 2.40 27.50
CA VAL A 19 -14.46 3.38 28.54
C VAL A 19 -15.53 4.46 28.69
N PRO A 20 -15.70 5.06 29.89
CA PRO A 20 -16.64 6.15 30.12
C PRO A 20 -16.16 7.48 29.51
N ASP A 21 -17.04 8.46 29.48
CA ASP A 21 -16.75 9.81 28.94
C ASP A 21 -15.70 10.58 29.75
N THR A 22 -15.46 10.20 31.00
CA THR A 22 -14.44 10.80 31.88
C THR A 22 -13.03 10.25 31.65
N TYR A 23 -12.85 9.29 30.74
CA TYR A 23 -11.53 8.75 30.43
C TYR A 23 -10.61 9.81 29.81
N SER A 24 -9.38 9.90 30.33
CA SER A 24 -8.30 10.73 29.76
C SER A 24 -7.07 9.86 29.50
N PRO A 25 -6.51 9.82 28.27
CA PRO A 25 -5.31 9.05 28.00
C PRO A 25 -4.11 9.64 28.77
N PRO A 26 -3.15 8.81 29.19
CA PRO A 26 -2.04 9.25 30.03
C PRO A 26 -0.96 10.06 29.29
N PHE A 27 -1.01 10.10 27.95
CA PHE A 27 -0.08 10.85 27.11
C PHE A 27 -0.75 11.27 25.79
N PRO A 28 -0.29 12.36 25.15
CA PRO A 28 -0.86 12.82 23.90
C PRO A 28 -0.52 11.89 22.74
N MET A 29 -1.48 11.73 21.82
CA MET A 29 -1.36 11.05 20.53
C MET A 29 -2.24 11.80 19.52
N TRP A 30 -1.94 11.65 18.23
CA TRP A 30 -2.69 12.27 17.13
C TRP A 30 -3.09 11.24 16.07
N VAL A 31 -4.04 11.60 15.23
CA VAL A 31 -4.55 10.76 14.13
C VAL A 31 -4.59 11.56 12.83
N GLY A 32 -4.52 10.87 11.69
CA GLY A 32 -4.74 11.49 10.38
C GLY A 32 -6.16 12.04 10.24
N ARG A 33 -6.32 13.13 9.47
CA ARG A 33 -7.60 13.76 9.17
C ARG A 33 -7.76 13.88 7.65
N ALA A 34 -8.97 13.64 7.20
CA ALA A 34 -9.45 13.93 5.85
C ALA A 34 -10.85 14.55 5.98
N ASP A 35 -11.25 15.31 4.97
CA ASP A 35 -12.61 15.83 4.86
C ASP A 35 -13.55 14.78 4.24
N ASP A 36 -14.79 15.19 3.97
CA ASP A 36 -15.86 14.36 3.43
C ASP A 36 -15.66 13.94 1.97
N THR A 37 -14.59 14.40 1.31
CA THR A 37 -14.24 13.97 -0.05
C THR A 37 -13.51 12.63 -0.09
N LEU A 38 -12.93 12.17 1.03
CA LEU A 38 -12.21 10.90 1.12
C LEU A 38 -13.16 9.77 1.53
N HIS A 39 -13.60 8.97 0.55
CA HIS A 39 -14.54 7.88 0.80
C HIS A 39 -13.86 6.53 1.04
N GLN A 40 -12.87 6.19 0.23
CA GLN A 40 -12.18 4.89 0.28
C GLN A 40 -10.77 5.03 -0.29
N VAL A 41 -9.78 4.55 0.46
CA VAL A 41 -8.39 4.49 0.03
C VAL A 41 -8.09 3.11 -0.55
N ALA A 42 -7.09 3.03 -1.43
CA ALA A 42 -6.48 1.76 -1.80
C ALA A 42 -5.03 1.71 -1.31
N MET A 43 -4.64 0.58 -0.72
CA MET A 43 -3.27 0.30 -0.30
C MET A 43 -2.76 -0.89 -1.10
N GLY A 44 -1.74 -0.68 -1.92
CA GLY A 44 -1.17 -1.72 -2.77
C GLY A 44 0.26 -2.04 -2.36
N TYR A 45 0.49 -3.23 -1.82
CA TYR A 45 1.82 -3.76 -1.53
C TYR A 45 2.32 -4.55 -2.74
N LEU A 46 3.32 -4.00 -3.43
CA LEU A 46 3.90 -4.56 -4.65
C LEU A 46 5.26 -5.15 -4.31
N GLY A 47 5.38 -6.47 -4.41
CA GLY A 47 6.52 -7.22 -3.91
C GLY A 47 7.40 -7.84 -4.98
N VAL A 48 8.71 -7.81 -4.73
CA VAL A 48 9.74 -8.57 -5.45
C VAL A 48 10.46 -9.46 -4.44
N GLN A 49 10.40 -10.78 -4.65
CA GLN A 49 10.99 -11.79 -3.79
C GLN A 49 12.15 -12.48 -4.51
N PHE A 50 13.27 -12.70 -3.81
CA PHE A 50 14.44 -13.37 -4.37
C PHE A 50 15.25 -14.07 -3.28
N ARG A 51 16.19 -14.93 -3.68
CA ARG A 51 17.12 -15.56 -2.74
C ARG A 51 18.48 -15.78 -3.39
N GLY A 52 19.51 -15.23 -2.75
CA GLY A 52 20.87 -15.28 -3.26
C GLY A 52 21.34 -13.93 -3.80
N GLU A 53 22.64 -13.70 -3.70
CA GLU A 53 23.26 -12.42 -4.08
C GLU A 53 23.25 -12.17 -5.59
N ASP A 54 23.27 -13.25 -6.37
CA ASP A 54 23.18 -13.24 -7.83
C ASP A 54 21.85 -12.66 -8.35
N GLN A 55 20.76 -12.83 -7.59
CA GLN A 55 19.44 -12.29 -7.94
C GLN A 55 19.23 -10.83 -7.48
N ARG A 56 20.05 -10.32 -6.56
CA ARG A 56 19.84 -9.01 -5.91
C ARG A 56 19.77 -7.85 -6.91
N SER A 57 20.70 -7.81 -7.87
CA SER A 57 20.76 -6.73 -8.85
C SER A 57 19.50 -6.68 -9.73
N ALA A 58 18.99 -7.85 -10.14
CA ALA A 58 17.76 -7.96 -10.91
C ALA A 58 16.54 -7.56 -10.07
N ALA A 59 16.45 -8.03 -8.81
CA ALA A 59 15.37 -7.68 -7.90
C ALA A 59 15.29 -6.17 -7.64
N LEU A 60 16.43 -5.51 -7.41
CA LEU A 60 16.51 -4.06 -7.26
C LEU A 60 16.12 -3.32 -8.54
N GLN A 61 16.40 -3.89 -9.72
CA GLN A 61 15.94 -3.31 -10.98
C GLN A 61 14.42 -3.42 -11.12
N SER A 62 13.83 -4.58 -10.86
CA SER A 62 12.37 -4.75 -10.90
C SER A 62 11.67 -3.84 -9.89
N MET A 63 12.24 -3.63 -8.71
CA MET A 63 11.73 -2.65 -7.74
C MET A 63 11.77 -1.22 -8.30
N ARG A 64 12.87 -0.83 -8.98
CA ARG A 64 12.95 0.48 -9.65
C ARG A 64 11.91 0.62 -10.75
N ASP A 65 11.64 -0.43 -11.51
CA ASP A 65 10.64 -0.42 -12.57
C ASP A 65 9.22 -0.24 -11.99
N ILE A 66 8.91 -0.90 -10.86
CA ILE A 66 7.65 -0.69 -10.11
C ILE A 66 7.53 0.76 -9.66
N VAL A 67 8.57 1.33 -9.06
CA VAL A 67 8.58 2.73 -8.60
C VAL A 67 8.43 3.69 -9.76
N ALA A 68 9.11 3.47 -10.88
CA ALA A 68 8.94 4.28 -12.09
C ALA A 68 7.49 4.21 -12.63
N GLY A 69 6.83 3.07 -12.48
CA GLY A 69 5.40 2.91 -12.78
C GLY A 69 4.49 3.81 -11.94
N PHE A 70 4.92 4.26 -10.76
CA PHE A 70 4.13 5.18 -9.92
C PHE A 70 4.13 6.62 -10.44
N ASP A 71 5.05 7.01 -11.32
CA ASP A 71 5.05 8.33 -11.97
C ASP A 71 4.06 8.41 -13.15
N LEU A 72 3.42 7.29 -13.51
CA LEU A 72 2.39 7.24 -14.56
C LEU A 72 1.07 7.91 -14.10
N PRO A 73 0.19 8.30 -15.05
CA PRO A 73 -1.13 8.81 -14.71
C PRO A 73 -1.89 7.89 -13.76
N ASP A 74 -2.61 8.49 -12.81
CA ASP A 74 -3.33 7.81 -11.73
C ASP A 74 -2.45 6.99 -10.76
N GLY A 75 -1.12 7.20 -10.74
CA GLY A 75 -0.21 6.64 -9.74
C GLY A 75 -0.56 7.04 -8.29
N PRO A 76 0.03 6.37 -7.29
CA PRO A 76 -0.30 6.60 -5.89
C PRO A 76 0.10 8.00 -5.45
N ALA A 77 -0.66 8.59 -4.53
CA ALA A 77 -0.35 9.91 -3.97
C ALA A 77 0.88 9.88 -3.05
N HIS A 78 1.21 8.72 -2.48
CA HIS A 78 2.38 8.50 -1.65
C HIS A 78 2.84 7.05 -1.78
N HIS A 79 4.15 6.82 -1.61
CA HIS A 79 4.71 5.49 -1.50
C HIS A 79 5.95 5.47 -0.60
N ASP A 80 6.27 4.29 -0.09
CA ASP A 80 7.51 3.99 0.62
C ASP A 80 8.01 2.57 0.26
N LEU A 81 9.25 2.29 0.64
CA LEU A 81 9.98 1.08 0.26
C LEU A 81 10.50 0.38 1.51
N THR A 82 10.38 -0.94 1.54
CA THR A 82 10.84 -1.77 2.66
C THR A 82 11.60 -2.99 2.18
N HIS A 83 12.39 -3.56 3.09
CA HIS A 83 13.11 -4.82 2.91
C HIS A 83 12.93 -5.68 4.14
N HIS A 84 12.70 -6.98 3.94
CA HIS A 84 12.80 -7.97 5.00
C HIS A 84 13.23 -9.34 4.46
N ILE A 85 13.71 -10.21 5.36
CA ILE A 85 13.99 -11.61 5.09
C ILE A 85 12.90 -12.43 5.77
N ASP A 86 12.23 -13.30 5.03
CA ASP A 86 11.21 -14.18 5.59
C ASP A 86 11.80 -15.42 6.26
N ASN A 87 10.94 -16.22 6.90
CA ASN A 87 11.36 -17.42 7.63
C ASN A 87 11.85 -18.57 6.70
N GLN A 88 11.70 -18.44 5.39
CA GLN A 88 12.24 -19.36 4.38
C GLN A 88 13.58 -18.84 3.80
N GLY A 89 14.09 -17.72 4.31
CA GLY A 89 15.35 -17.13 3.90
C GLY A 89 15.28 -16.41 2.56
N TYR A 90 14.08 -16.05 2.08
CA TYR A 90 13.95 -15.18 0.90
C TYR A 90 13.96 -13.71 1.33
N GLU A 91 14.59 -12.89 0.51
CA GLU A 91 14.55 -11.44 0.62
C GLU A 91 13.32 -10.90 -0.11
N ASN A 92 12.63 -9.95 0.51
CA ASN A 92 11.43 -9.33 -0.03
C ASN A 92 11.62 -7.82 -0.07
N LEU A 93 11.60 -7.24 -1.27
CA LEU A 93 11.51 -5.82 -1.51
C LEU A 93 10.04 -5.47 -1.73
N ILE A 94 9.48 -4.61 -0.91
CA ILE A 94 8.06 -4.24 -1.00
C ILE A 94 7.96 -2.73 -1.17
N VAL A 95 7.28 -2.31 -2.24
CA VAL A 95 6.88 -0.93 -2.48
C VAL A 95 5.39 -0.84 -2.18
N VAL A 96 5.02 -0.03 -1.17
CA VAL A 96 3.61 0.21 -0.84
C VAL A 96 3.17 1.53 -1.43
N GLY A 97 2.08 1.52 -2.22
CA GLY A 97 1.44 2.72 -2.76
C GLY A 97 0.11 3.03 -2.06
N TYR A 98 -0.16 4.31 -1.82
CA TYR A 98 -1.40 4.80 -1.21
C TYR A 98 -2.18 5.70 -2.19
N TRP A 99 -3.40 5.28 -2.53
CA TRP A 99 -4.33 6.05 -3.35
C TRP A 99 -5.48 6.59 -2.50
N LYS A 100 -5.96 7.79 -2.84
CA LYS A 100 -7.11 8.42 -2.19
C LYS A 100 -8.47 7.99 -2.79
N ASP A 101 -8.46 7.29 -3.91
CA ASP A 101 -9.65 6.86 -4.64
C ASP A 101 -9.38 5.52 -5.34
N VAL A 102 -10.30 4.57 -5.16
CA VAL A 102 -10.21 3.23 -5.76
C VAL A 102 -10.23 3.30 -7.29
N SER A 103 -10.97 4.25 -7.87
CA SER A 103 -11.07 4.36 -9.33
C SER A 103 -9.73 4.77 -9.96
N SER A 104 -8.96 5.66 -9.32
CA SER A 104 -7.62 6.04 -9.75
C SER A 104 -6.66 4.84 -9.70
N GLN A 105 -6.63 4.11 -8.59
CA GLN A 105 -5.81 2.90 -8.47
C GLN A 105 -6.18 1.88 -9.56
N HIS A 106 -7.48 1.67 -9.82
CA HIS A 106 -7.94 0.78 -10.87
C HIS A 106 -7.44 1.21 -12.24
N ARG A 107 -7.67 2.48 -12.64
CA ARG A 107 -7.21 3.04 -13.93
C ARG A 107 -5.70 2.87 -14.12
N TRP A 108 -4.92 3.15 -13.08
CA TRP A 108 -3.46 2.94 -13.09
C TRP A 108 -3.12 1.47 -13.30
N SER A 109 -3.72 0.57 -12.52
CA SER A 109 -3.40 -0.87 -12.57
C SER A 109 -3.76 -1.54 -13.89
N THR A 110 -4.81 -1.07 -14.57
CA THR A 110 -5.27 -1.56 -15.88
C THR A 110 -4.66 -0.78 -17.05
N SER A 111 -3.86 0.24 -16.78
CA SER A 111 -3.19 0.99 -17.84
C SER A 111 -2.21 0.05 -18.58
N ALA A 112 -2.10 0.22 -19.89
CA ALA A 112 -1.25 -0.63 -20.74
C ALA A 112 0.17 -0.87 -20.17
N PRO A 113 0.95 0.16 -19.75
CA PRO A 113 2.29 -0.06 -19.22
C PRO A 113 2.32 -0.88 -17.91
N VAL A 114 1.34 -0.72 -17.03
CA VAL A 114 1.31 -1.41 -15.72
C VAL A 114 0.74 -2.82 -15.84
N ALA A 115 -0.31 -2.98 -16.64
CA ALA A 115 -0.96 -4.27 -16.88
C ALA A 115 -0.05 -5.19 -17.69
N SER A 116 0.51 -4.71 -18.81
CA SER A 116 1.38 -5.55 -19.66
C SER A 116 2.66 -5.99 -18.95
N TRP A 117 3.25 -5.15 -18.09
CA TRP A 117 4.41 -5.55 -17.31
C TRP A 117 4.09 -6.71 -16.36
N TRP A 118 2.92 -6.67 -15.74
CA TRP A 118 2.45 -7.70 -14.81
C TRP A 118 2.03 -9.00 -15.49
N GLU A 119 1.36 -8.88 -16.63
CA GLU A 119 0.80 -10.01 -17.38
C GLU A 119 1.83 -10.66 -18.33
N SER A 120 3.01 -10.06 -18.50
CA SER A 120 4.05 -10.59 -19.39
C SER A 120 4.56 -11.95 -18.92
N GLU A 121 4.73 -12.87 -19.88
CA GLU A 121 5.39 -14.17 -19.71
C GLU A 121 6.84 -14.02 -19.19
N ASP A 122 7.48 -12.87 -19.44
CA ASP A 122 8.81 -12.56 -18.91
C ASP A 122 8.87 -12.74 -17.39
N ARG A 123 7.79 -12.36 -16.67
CA ARG A 123 7.69 -12.47 -15.20
C ARG A 123 7.83 -13.92 -14.72
N LEU A 124 7.47 -14.89 -15.55
CA LEU A 124 7.61 -16.32 -15.24
C LEU A 124 9.05 -16.83 -15.44
N SER A 125 9.86 -16.11 -16.23
CA SER A 125 11.22 -16.50 -16.61
C SER A 125 12.34 -15.71 -15.93
N ASP A 126 12.01 -14.59 -15.26
CA ASP A 126 12.97 -13.71 -14.57
C ASP A 126 13.70 -14.41 -13.40
N GLY A 127 13.16 -15.51 -12.87
CA GLY A 127 13.71 -16.22 -11.71
C GLY A 127 13.46 -15.52 -10.36
N LEU A 128 12.67 -14.44 -10.37
CA LEU A 128 12.21 -13.68 -9.21
C LEU A 128 10.75 -14.06 -8.88
N GLY A 129 10.35 -13.91 -7.63
CA GLY A 129 8.95 -13.94 -7.22
C GLY A 129 8.33 -12.54 -7.30
N PHE A 130 7.10 -12.44 -7.78
CA PHE A 130 6.34 -11.18 -7.83
C PHE A 130 4.98 -11.36 -7.15
N PHE A 131 4.54 -10.37 -6.37
CA PHE A 131 3.21 -10.39 -5.76
C PHE A 131 2.55 -9.00 -5.70
N ARG A 132 1.22 -9.02 -5.66
CA ARG A 132 0.34 -7.86 -5.48
C ARG A 132 -0.66 -8.16 -4.37
N GLU A 133 -0.50 -7.49 -3.24
CA GLU A 133 -1.47 -7.51 -2.14
C GLU A 133 -2.15 -6.15 -2.09
N ILE A 134 -3.28 -6.05 -2.80
CA ILE A 134 -4.03 -4.79 -2.93
C ILE A 134 -5.31 -4.92 -2.11
N VAL A 135 -5.49 -4.01 -1.15
CA VAL A 135 -6.71 -3.89 -0.36
C VAL A 135 -7.40 -2.56 -0.68
N ALA A 136 -8.67 -2.66 -1.05
CA ALA A 136 -9.56 -1.56 -1.34
C ALA A 136 -10.87 -1.83 -0.63
#